data_AF-A0A4S2LKC4-F1
#
_entry.id   AF-A0A4S2LKC4-F1
#
_cell.length_a   1.000
_cell.length_b   1.000
_cell.length_c   1.000
_cell.angle_alpha   90.00
_cell.angle_beta   90.00
_cell.angle_gamma   90.00
#
_symmetry.space_group_name_H-M   'P 1'
#
loop_
_entity.id
_entity.type
_entity.pdbx_description
1 polymer ?
#
loop_
_entity_poly.entity_id
_entity_poly.type
_entity_poly.pdbx_seq_one_letter_code
_entity_poly.pdbx_strand_id
1 'polypeptide(L)'
;MLTEACGKDPNEDDISAVTQVDECRDKCNIEERDRCLEKHKDNEEQKRKCYNDALDRCAVRCGDDAECLLKCLQLHIPPEP
;
A
#
# COMPACT_ATOMS: atom_id res chain seq x y z
N MET A 1 -4.70 7.82 7.55
CA MET A 1 -3.36 8.06 8.16
C MET A 1 -2.28 8.08 7.07
N LEU A 2 -1.12 8.69 7.32
CA LEU A 2 0.05 8.67 6.42
C LEU A 2 0.95 7.49 6.80
N THR A 3 1.59 6.84 5.84
CA THR A 3 2.49 5.69 6.09
C THR A 3 3.62 6.02 7.08
N GLU A 4 4.06 7.28 7.11
CA GLU A 4 5.07 7.80 8.04
C GLU A 4 4.60 7.81 9.52
N ALA A 5 3.29 7.72 9.77
CA ALA A 5 2.73 7.66 11.12
C ALA A 5 2.88 6.27 11.76
N CYS A 6 3.24 5.24 10.98
CA CYS A 6 3.40 3.87 11.46
C CYS A 6 4.71 3.60 12.20
N GLY A 7 5.55 4.62 12.35
CA GLY A 7 6.85 4.50 13.00
C GLY A 7 7.99 4.19 12.02
N LYS A 8 9.21 4.22 12.57
CA LYS A 8 10.43 3.85 11.84
C LYS A 8 10.51 2.34 11.67
N ASP A 9 11.33 1.90 10.73
CA ASP A 9 11.67 0.50 10.57
C ASP A 9 12.27 -0.04 11.89
N PRO A 10 11.66 -1.08 12.47
CA PRO A 10 12.18 -1.71 13.67
C PRO A 10 13.41 -2.55 13.33
N ASN A 11 14.08 -3.09 14.35
CA ASN A 11 15.12 -4.09 14.12
C ASN A 11 14.48 -5.32 13.46
N GLU A 12 15.10 -5.82 12.39
CA GLU A 12 14.63 -6.98 11.63
C GLU A 12 14.50 -8.25 12.49
N ASP A 13 15.28 -8.36 13.57
CA ASP A 13 15.20 -9.47 14.53
C ASP A 13 13.95 -9.39 15.44
N ASP A 14 13.34 -8.20 15.56
CA ASP A 14 12.07 -8.00 16.28
C ASP A 14 10.89 -8.23 15.33
N ILE A 15 10.66 -9.51 15.02
CA ILE A 15 9.60 -9.97 14.11
C ILE A 15 8.22 -9.39 14.48
N SER A 16 7.94 -9.21 15.78
CA SER A 16 6.67 -8.65 16.23
C SER A 16 6.54 -7.17 15.88
N ALA A 17 7.60 -6.39 16.10
CA ALA A 17 7.62 -4.99 15.72
C ALA A 17 7.58 -4.80 14.20
N VAL A 18 8.34 -5.61 13.44
CA VAL A 18 8.31 -5.62 11.96
C VAL A 18 6.88 -5.84 11.47
N THR A 19 6.22 -6.89 11.96
CA THR A 19 4.84 -7.23 11.59
C THR A 19 3.87 -6.08 11.87
N GLN A 20 3.96 -5.45 13.05
CA GLN A 20 3.07 -4.33 13.41
C GLN A 20 3.26 -3.11 12.52
N VAL A 21 4.51 -2.77 12.19
CA VAL A 21 4.83 -1.62 11.33
C VAL A 21 4.33 -1.88 9.91
N ASP A 22 4.54 -3.10 9.39
CA ASP A 22 4.09 -3.47 8.05
C ASP A 22 2.56 -3.50 7.92
N GLU A 23 1.86 -4.09 8.89
CA GLU A 23 0.39 -4.07 8.94
C GLU A 23 -0.16 -2.64 9.00
N CYS A 24 0.46 -1.77 9.80
CA CYS A 24 0.05 -0.37 9.87
C CYS A 24 0.25 0.33 8.51
N ARG A 25 1.38 0.10 7.84
CA ARG A 25 1.69 0.72 6.53
C ARG A 25 0.75 0.21 5.45
N ASP A 26 0.45 -1.08 5.42
CA ASP A 26 -0.55 -1.68 4.54
C ASP A 26 -1.92 -1.00 4.71
N LYS A 27 -2.37 -0.88 5.97
CA LYS A 27 -3.61 -0.17 6.29
C LYS A 27 -3.60 1.27 5.82
N CYS A 28 -2.52 2.02 6.06
CA CYS A 28 -2.41 3.41 5.63
C CYS A 28 -2.48 3.54 4.10
N ASN A 29 -1.84 2.62 3.37
CA ASN A 29 -1.84 2.65 1.91
C ASN A 29 -3.23 2.35 1.33
N ILE A 30 -3.95 1.40 1.93
CA ILE A 30 -5.35 1.11 1.59
C ILE A 30 -6.24 2.32 1.86
N GLU A 31 -6.13 2.95 3.03
CA GLU A 31 -6.91 4.14 3.36
C GLU A 31 -6.62 5.31 2.40
N GLU A 32 -5.37 5.51 1.99
CA GLU A 32 -5.01 6.56 1.02
C GLU A 32 -5.57 6.26 -0.38
N ARG A 33 -5.49 4.99 -0.81
CA ARG A 33 -6.13 4.56 -2.06
C ARG A 33 -7.62 4.86 -2.01
N ASP A 34 -8.31 4.48 -0.94
CA ASP A 34 -9.77 4.65 -0.82
C ASP A 34 -10.15 6.15 -0.78
N ARG A 35 -9.36 6.99 -0.09
CA ARG A 35 -9.52 8.46 -0.16
C ARG A 35 -9.35 9.00 -1.58
N CYS A 36 -8.36 8.51 -2.32
CA CYS A 36 -8.13 8.88 -3.71
C CYS A 36 -9.30 8.46 -4.60
N LEU A 37 -9.81 7.24 -4.42
CA LEU A 37 -10.97 6.73 -5.16
C LEU A 37 -12.23 7.55 -4.91
N GLU A 38 -12.52 7.92 -3.66
CA GLU A 38 -13.68 8.76 -3.34
C GLU A 38 -13.57 10.15 -4.01
N LYS A 39 -12.37 10.74 -3.99
CA LYS A 39 -12.10 12.01 -4.67
C LYS A 39 -12.30 11.94 -6.19
N HIS A 40 -12.07 10.78 -6.78
CA HIS A 40 -12.11 10.54 -8.22
C HIS A 40 -13.22 9.57 -8.65
N LYS A 41 -14.31 9.50 -7.87
CA LYS A 41 -15.38 8.50 -8.04
C LYS A 41 -16.07 8.49 -9.42
N ASP A 42 -15.98 9.58 -10.17
CA ASP A 42 -16.58 9.73 -11.51
C ASP A 42 -15.52 9.75 -12.64
N ASN A 43 -14.25 9.45 -12.34
CA ASN A 43 -13.15 9.48 -13.30
C ASN A 43 -12.34 8.18 -13.27
N GLU A 44 -12.63 7.27 -14.22
CA GLU A 44 -12.01 5.95 -14.31
C GLU A 44 -10.49 5.99 -14.52
N GLU A 45 -9.98 6.97 -15.27
CA GLU A 45 -8.53 7.12 -15.47
C GLU A 45 -7.84 7.45 -14.14
N GLN A 46 -8.39 8.39 -13.38
CA GLN A 46 -7.86 8.76 -12.07
C GLN A 46 -8.04 7.63 -11.04
N LYS A 47 -9.12 6.85 -11.12
CA LYS A 47 -9.26 5.66 -10.28
C LYS A 47 -8.14 4.66 -10.54
N ARG A 48 -7.85 4.34 -11.80
CA ARG A 48 -6.71 3.46 -12.15
C ARG A 48 -5.39 4.02 -11.62
N LYS A 49 -5.20 5.34 -11.71
CA LYS A 49 -4.05 6.00 -11.11
C LYS A 49 -3.99 5.82 -9.58
N CYS A 50 -5.10 5.94 -8.85
CA CYS A 50 -5.13 5.68 -7.41
C CYS A 50 -4.67 4.27 -7.04
N TYR A 51 -5.05 3.25 -7.83
CA TYR A 51 -4.60 1.88 -7.64
C TYR A 51 -3.10 1.72 -7.96
N ASN A 52 -2.63 2.27 -9.09
CA ASN A 52 -1.22 2.22 -9.47
C ASN A 52 -0.32 2.94 -8.45
N ASP A 53 -0.72 4.13 -7.99
CA ASP A 53 0.02 4.88 -6.98
C ASP A 53 0.10 4.08 -5.65
N ALA A 54 -0.95 3.33 -5.30
CA ALA A 54 -0.94 2.46 -4.13
C ALA A 54 -0.05 1.23 -4.33
N LEU A 55 -0.08 0.61 -5.51
CA LEU A 55 0.80 -0.50 -5.87
C LEU A 55 2.27 -0.07 -5.84
N ASP A 56 2.61 1.07 -6.42
CA ASP A 56 3.98 1.60 -6.46
C ASP A 56 4.51 1.85 -5.04
N ARG A 57 3.72 2.48 -4.17
CA ARG A 57 4.09 2.68 -2.75
C ARG A 57 4.36 1.36 -2.03
N CYS A 58 3.55 0.33 -2.32
CA CYS A 58 3.70 -1.00 -1.74
C CYS A 58 4.97 -1.69 -2.27
N ALA A 59 5.20 -1.65 -3.58
CA ALA A 59 6.34 -2.27 -4.23
C ALA A 59 7.67 -1.66 -3.81
N VAL A 60 7.76 -0.33 -3.69
CA VAL A 60 8.96 0.37 -3.18
C VAL A 60 9.36 -0.12 -1.80
N ARG A 61 8.38 -0.41 -0.92
CA ARG A 61 8.64 -0.94 0.42
C ARG A 61 9.09 -2.40 0.37
N CYS A 62 8.51 -3.22 -0.51
CA CYS A 62 8.89 -4.62 -0.64
C CYS A 62 10.28 -4.85 -1.22
N GLY A 63 10.84 -3.88 -1.95
CA GLY A 63 12.13 -4.06 -2.62
C GLY A 63 12.06 -5.22 -3.63
N ASP A 64 12.91 -6.23 -3.43
CA ASP A 64 13.00 -7.45 -4.25
C ASP A 64 12.31 -8.67 -3.64
N ASP A 65 11.59 -8.51 -2.52
CA ASP A 65 10.82 -9.59 -1.90
C ASP A 65 9.62 -9.99 -2.79
N ALA A 66 9.75 -11.15 -3.44
CA ALA A 66 8.74 -11.66 -4.36
C ALA A 66 7.39 -11.96 -3.70
N GLU A 67 7.37 -12.42 -2.45
CA GLU A 67 6.13 -12.72 -1.72
C GLU A 67 5.40 -11.43 -1.34
N CYS A 68 6.15 -10.44 -0.86
CA CYS A 68 5.65 -9.11 -0.56
C CYS A 68 5.09 -8.43 -1.83
N LEU A 69 5.81 -8.49 -2.95
CA LEU A 69 5.36 -7.95 -4.23
C LEU A 69 4.07 -8.61 -4.72
N LEU A 70 3.95 -9.94 -4.59
CA LEU A 70 2.72 -10.66 -4.95
C LEU A 70 1.54 -10.20 -4.11
N LYS A 71 1.74 -9.99 -2.80
CA LYS A 71 0.71 -9.46 -1.89
C LYS A 71 0.30 -8.04 -2.28
N CYS A 72 1.25 -7.17 -2.62
CA CYS A 72 0.96 -5.82 -3.12
C CYS A 72 0.08 -5.83 -4.36
N LEU A 73 0.40 -6.71 -5.33
CA LEU A 73 -0.41 -6.87 -6.53
C LEU A 73 -1.84 -7.27 -6.16
N GLN A 74 -2.03 -8.28 -5.31
CA GLN A 74 -3.36 -8.73 -4.88
C GLN A 74 -4.18 -7.66 -4.16
N LEU A 75 -3.54 -6.81 -3.35
CA LEU A 75 -4.22 -5.76 -2.59
C LEU A 75 -4.59 -4.54 -3.43
N HIS A 76 -3.82 -4.24 -4.48
CA HIS A 76 -3.92 -3.01 -5.26
C HIS A 76 -4.25 -3.25 -6.74
N ILE A 77 -4.92 -4.36 -7.07
CA ILE A 77 -5.43 -4.63 -8.44
C ILE A 77 -6.43 -3.52 -8.85
N PRO A 78 -6.19 -2.79 -9.96
CA PRO A 78 -7.18 -1.89 -10.53
C PRO A 78 -8.40 -2.66 -11.05
N PRO A 79 -9.62 -2.10 -11.00
CA PRO A 79 -10.78 -2.72 -11.62
C PRO A 79 -10.53 -2.92 -13.13
N GLU A 80 -10.96 -4.07 -13.65
CA GLU A 80 -10.85 -4.37 -15.08
C GLU A 80 -11.59 -3.30 -15.92
N PRO A 81 -11.10 -3.00 -17.14
CA PRO A 81 -11.71 -2.02 -18.04
C PRO A 81 -13.16 -2.30 -18.43
#